data_AF-A0A1G5EMC1-F1
#
_entry.id   AF-A0A1G5EMC1-F1
#
_cell.length_a   1.000
_cell.length_b   1.000
_cell.length_c   1.000
_cell.angle_alpha   90.00
_cell.angle_beta   90.00
_cell.angle_gamma   90.00
#
_symmetry.space_group_name_H-M   'P 1'
#
loop_
_entity.id
_entity.type
_entity.pdbx_description
1 polymer ?
#
loop_
_entity_poly.entity_id
_entity_poly.type
_entity_poly.pdbx_seq_one_letter_code
_entity_poly.pdbx_strand_id
1 'polypeptide(L)'
;MTHTYQITGMTCSGCEKNVRRKLAAVPGVTEVEVSRETNSGKITMDKHIGLAEFQEAIGGKESKYQISTVEYHEPATEAKGWTATYRPILLIFGYIGAITLLIQSMNESFNYMEAMRHFMAGFFLVFSFFKLLNLKGFAESYVMYDVLARKVPAWAYLYAFVELGLGVANLINFNPLVTNAVTFVVMSVSIVGVLQSVMNKKKIQCACLGAVFNLPMSTVTIIEDALMIAMSGVMLIQMF
;
A
#
# COMPACT_ATOMS: atom_id res chain seq x y z
N MET A 1 -16.04 -11.49 -23.63
CA MET A 1 -15.61 -10.56 -22.55
C MET A 1 -16.81 -9.72 -22.11
N THR A 2 -16.89 -9.34 -20.83
CA THR A 2 -18.03 -8.59 -20.30
C THR A 2 -17.57 -7.31 -19.62
N HIS A 3 -18.21 -6.19 -19.95
CA HIS A 3 -17.91 -4.87 -19.40
C HIS A 3 -19.17 -4.19 -18.86
N THR A 4 -18.98 -3.38 -17.84
CA THR A 4 -20.03 -2.53 -17.28
C THR A 4 -19.78 -1.09 -17.69
N TYR A 5 -20.83 -0.43 -18.16
CA TYR A 5 -20.85 0.96 -18.60
C TYR A 5 -21.88 1.75 -17.81
N GLN A 6 -21.66 3.05 -17.68
CA GLN A 6 -22.66 3.97 -17.15
C GLN A 6 -23.46 4.52 -18.32
N ILE A 7 -24.79 4.43 -18.23
CA ILE A 7 -25.71 4.85 -19.28
C ILE A 7 -26.72 5.83 -18.69
N THR A 8 -26.63 7.08 -19.09
CA THR A 8 -27.51 8.16 -18.60
C THR A 8 -28.62 8.46 -19.60
N GLY A 9 -29.69 9.13 -19.14
CA GLY A 9 -30.84 9.52 -19.98
C GLY A 9 -31.95 8.48 -20.10
N MET A 10 -31.81 7.32 -19.44
CA MET A 10 -32.91 6.36 -19.28
C MET A 10 -33.83 6.86 -18.15
N THR A 11 -34.96 7.49 -18.49
CA THR A 11 -35.93 8.00 -17.48
C THR A 11 -37.18 7.14 -17.36
N CYS A 12 -37.37 6.18 -18.26
CA CYS A 12 -38.58 5.37 -18.37
C CYS A 12 -38.26 3.91 -18.69
N SER A 13 -39.16 2.97 -18.39
CA SER A 13 -39.00 1.55 -18.75
C SER A 13 -38.91 1.34 -20.27
N GLY A 14 -39.60 2.17 -21.06
CA GLY A 14 -39.46 2.21 -22.52
C GLY A 14 -38.07 2.68 -22.98
N CYS A 15 -37.42 3.55 -22.21
CA CYS A 15 -36.11 4.11 -22.48
C CYS A 15 -35.04 3.02 -22.30
N GLU A 16 -35.15 2.26 -21.21
CA GLU A 16 -34.31 1.09 -20.93
C GLU A 16 -34.43 0.03 -22.03
N LYS A 17 -35.66 -0.36 -22.39
CA LYS A 17 -35.90 -1.33 -23.48
C LYS A 17 -35.32 -0.85 -24.82
N ASN A 18 -35.45 0.43 -25.13
CA ASN A 18 -34.94 0.99 -26.37
C ASN A 18 -33.41 0.98 -26.43
N VAL A 19 -32.74 1.37 -25.34
CA VAL A 19 -31.28 1.31 -25.21
C VAL A 19 -30.79 -0.13 -25.30
N ARG A 20 -31.42 -1.07 -24.56
CA ARG A 20 -31.09 -2.50 -24.59
C ARG A 20 -31.10 -3.05 -26.01
N ARG A 21 -32.17 -2.76 -26.76
CA ARG A 21 -32.35 -3.22 -28.14
C ARG A 21 -31.29 -2.67 -29.07
N LYS A 22 -30.94 -1.39 -28.94
CA LYS A 22 -29.92 -0.75 -29.78
C LYS A 22 -28.52 -1.30 -29.52
N LEU A 23 -28.16 -1.50 -28.25
CA LEU A 23 -26.88 -2.09 -27.88
C LEU A 23 -26.77 -3.56 -28.28
N ALA A 24 -27.87 -4.33 -28.18
CA ALA A 24 -27.91 -5.73 -28.59
C ALA A 24 -27.83 -5.91 -30.13
N ALA A 25 -28.13 -4.86 -30.91
CA ALA A 25 -28.01 -4.87 -32.36
C ALA A 25 -26.57 -4.60 -32.86
N VAL A 26 -25.64 -4.25 -31.97
CA VAL A 26 -24.25 -3.97 -32.34
C VAL A 26 -23.53 -5.27 -32.69
N PRO A 27 -22.87 -5.38 -33.86
CA PRO A 27 -22.17 -6.59 -34.27
C PRO A 27 -21.09 -7.02 -33.28
N GLY A 28 -21.17 -8.27 -32.82
CA GLY A 28 -20.23 -8.85 -31.85
C GLY A 28 -20.65 -8.70 -30.39
N VAL A 29 -21.84 -8.15 -30.11
CA VAL A 29 -22.48 -8.21 -28.79
C VAL A 29 -23.29 -9.50 -28.66
N THR A 30 -23.05 -10.26 -27.60
CA THR A 30 -23.75 -11.53 -27.33
C THR A 30 -24.86 -11.36 -26.29
N GLU A 31 -24.70 -10.44 -25.34
CA GLU A 31 -25.66 -10.21 -24.27
C GLU A 31 -25.65 -8.77 -23.79
N VAL A 32 -26.83 -8.22 -23.50
CA VAL A 32 -27.00 -6.87 -22.96
C VAL A 32 -28.03 -6.89 -21.84
N GLU A 33 -27.58 -6.43 -20.67
CA GLU A 33 -28.42 -6.08 -19.53
C GLU A 33 -28.26 -4.59 -19.26
N VAL A 34 -29.37 -3.86 -19.15
CA VAL A 34 -29.35 -2.44 -18.79
C VAL A 34 -30.38 -2.21 -17.69
N SER A 35 -30.09 -1.31 -16.78
CA SER A 35 -30.96 -1.00 -15.65
C SER A 35 -31.11 0.52 -15.55
N ARG A 36 -32.36 0.98 -15.66
CA ARG A 36 -32.70 2.38 -15.40
C ARG A 36 -32.41 2.78 -13.95
N GLU A 37 -32.65 1.88 -13.01
CA GLU A 37 -32.52 2.15 -11.58
C GLU A 37 -31.08 2.47 -11.18
N THR A 38 -30.12 1.78 -11.80
CA THR A 38 -28.70 1.95 -11.52
C THR A 38 -27.97 2.81 -12.56
N ASN A 39 -28.67 3.31 -13.59
CA ASN A 39 -28.10 3.99 -14.75
C ASN A 39 -26.88 3.24 -15.32
N SER A 40 -26.96 1.92 -15.40
CA SER A 40 -25.83 1.07 -15.78
C SER A 40 -26.22 0.04 -16.85
N GLY A 41 -25.22 -0.43 -17.59
CA GLY A 41 -25.37 -1.46 -18.61
C GLY A 41 -24.21 -2.44 -18.62
N LYS A 42 -24.51 -3.73 -18.47
CA LYS A 42 -23.57 -4.84 -18.59
C LYS A 42 -23.68 -5.42 -20.00
N ILE A 43 -22.57 -5.39 -20.74
CA ILE A 43 -22.50 -5.80 -22.15
C ILE A 43 -21.46 -6.90 -22.28
N THR A 44 -21.88 -8.06 -22.79
CA THR A 44 -21.00 -9.16 -23.17
C THR A 44 -20.77 -9.13 -24.68
N MET A 45 -19.52 -9.25 -25.09
CA MET A 45 -19.08 -9.14 -26.48
C MET A 45 -18.00 -10.19 -26.81
N ASP A 46 -17.96 -10.66 -28.05
CA ASP A 46 -17.01 -11.67 -28.52
C ASP A 46 -15.60 -11.09 -28.72
N LYS A 47 -15.54 -9.86 -29.21
CA LYS A 47 -14.32 -9.07 -29.39
C LYS A 47 -14.51 -7.69 -28.76
N HIS A 48 -13.42 -7.02 -28.43
CA HIS A 48 -13.50 -5.68 -27.86
C HIS A 48 -14.12 -4.70 -28.87
N ILE A 49 -15.19 -4.02 -28.44
CA ILE A 49 -15.90 -2.98 -29.19
C ILE A 49 -15.68 -1.66 -28.47
N GLY A 50 -15.32 -0.61 -29.20
CA GLY A 50 -14.99 0.69 -28.63
C GLY A 50 -16.21 1.44 -28.10
N LEU A 51 -16.03 2.26 -27.06
CA LEU A 51 -17.11 3.08 -26.47
C LEU A 51 -17.82 3.98 -27.50
N ALA A 52 -17.05 4.52 -28.46
CA ALA A 52 -17.59 5.36 -29.53
C ALA A 52 -18.62 4.63 -30.40
N GLU A 53 -18.43 3.34 -30.64
CA GLU A 53 -19.34 2.50 -31.44
C GLU A 53 -20.64 2.24 -30.67
N PHE A 54 -20.57 2.04 -29.35
CA PHE A 54 -21.76 1.96 -28.52
C PHE A 54 -22.51 3.29 -28.44
N GLN A 55 -21.80 4.42 -28.33
CA GLN A 55 -22.41 5.76 -28.34
C GLN A 55 -23.12 6.03 -29.66
N GLU A 56 -22.53 5.61 -30.78
CA GLU A 56 -23.15 5.74 -32.10
C GLU A 56 -24.43 4.90 -32.20
N ALA A 57 -24.38 3.65 -31.74
CA ALA A 57 -25.54 2.75 -31.74
C ALA A 57 -26.75 3.31 -30.96
N ILE A 58 -26.52 4.04 -29.87
CA ILE A 58 -27.59 4.64 -29.06
C ILE A 58 -28.07 6.02 -29.57
N GLY A 59 -27.54 6.50 -30.71
CA GLY A 59 -27.99 7.72 -31.40
C GLY A 59 -26.93 8.81 -31.55
N GLY A 60 -25.65 8.48 -31.40
CA GLY A 60 -24.53 9.42 -31.57
C GLY A 60 -24.37 10.39 -30.41
N LYS A 61 -23.46 11.36 -30.56
CA LYS A 61 -23.09 12.35 -29.51
C LYS A 61 -24.23 13.29 -29.11
N GLU A 62 -25.20 13.50 -29.99
CA GLU A 62 -26.37 14.35 -29.72
C GLU A 62 -27.59 13.57 -29.19
N SER A 63 -27.43 12.26 -28.96
CA SER A 63 -28.47 11.46 -28.35
C SER A 63 -28.77 11.93 -26.92
N LYS A 64 -30.03 11.81 -26.53
CA LYS A 64 -30.46 11.91 -25.13
C LYS A 64 -29.84 10.82 -24.23
N TYR A 65 -29.25 9.78 -24.81
CA TYR A 65 -28.56 8.71 -24.10
C TYR A 65 -27.05 8.89 -24.23
N GLN A 66 -26.34 8.90 -23.12
CA GLN A 66 -24.88 8.90 -23.12
C GLN A 66 -24.36 7.65 -22.45
N ILE A 67 -23.40 6.98 -23.11
CA ILE A 67 -22.66 5.85 -22.56
C ILE A 67 -21.23 6.30 -22.25
N SER A 68 -20.83 6.11 -21.00
CA SER A 68 -19.46 6.29 -20.55
C SER A 68 -18.94 4.98 -19.98
N THR A 69 -17.62 4.79 -20.01
CA THR A 69 -17.01 3.78 -19.14
C THR A 69 -17.38 4.12 -17.72
N VAL A 70 -17.67 3.09 -16.91
CA VAL A 70 -17.59 3.27 -15.46
C VAL A 70 -16.11 3.55 -15.20
N GLU A 71 -15.74 4.84 -15.19
CA GLU A 71 -14.58 5.23 -14.43
C GLU A 71 -14.86 4.68 -13.04
N TYR A 72 -14.02 3.75 -12.60
CA TYR A 72 -13.93 3.38 -11.21
C TYR A 72 -13.41 4.62 -10.48
N HIS A 73 -14.24 5.66 -10.38
CA HIS A 73 -14.22 6.54 -9.24
C HIS A 73 -14.63 5.62 -8.11
N GLU A 74 -13.62 5.05 -7.43
CA GLU A 74 -13.78 4.77 -6.01
C GLU A 74 -14.59 5.95 -5.45
N PRO A 75 -15.70 5.70 -4.72
CA PRO A 75 -16.39 6.79 -4.04
C PRO A 75 -15.28 7.56 -3.34
N ALA A 76 -15.16 8.86 -3.64
CA ALA A 76 -14.09 9.68 -3.10
C ALA A 76 -14.08 9.42 -1.61
N THR A 77 -13.17 8.54 -1.16
CA THR A 77 -12.93 8.36 0.25
C THR A 77 -12.45 9.74 0.61
N GLU A 78 -13.29 10.48 1.35
CA GLU A 78 -12.86 11.67 2.06
C GLU A 78 -11.44 11.41 2.48
N ALA A 79 -10.49 12.19 1.96
CA ALA A 79 -9.08 11.94 2.16
C ALA A 79 -8.90 11.77 3.66
N LYS A 80 -8.70 10.51 4.10
CA LYS A 80 -8.67 10.18 5.53
C LYS A 80 -7.71 11.17 6.16
N GLY A 81 -8.21 11.96 7.12
CA GLY A 81 -7.41 12.99 7.75
C GLY A 81 -6.05 12.40 8.16
N TRP A 82 -4.99 13.19 8.06
CA TRP A 82 -3.61 12.76 8.34
C TRP A 82 -3.51 11.88 9.60
N THR A 83 -4.26 12.25 10.64
CA THR A 83 -4.38 11.49 11.90
C THR A 83 -4.98 10.10 11.74
N ALA A 84 -6.05 9.92 10.96
CA ALA A 84 -6.70 8.62 10.74
C ALA A 84 -5.79 7.66 9.97
N THR A 85 -4.96 8.21 9.08
CA THR A 85 -3.99 7.46 8.28
C THR A 85 -2.82 6.99 9.16
N TYR A 86 -2.24 7.85 9.99
CA TYR A 86 -1.06 7.49 10.82
C TYR A 86 -1.37 6.93 12.22
N ARG A 87 -2.65 6.91 12.64
CA ARG A 87 -3.07 6.39 13.96
C ARG A 87 -2.48 5.01 14.29
N PRO A 88 -2.47 4.00 13.40
CA PRO A 88 -1.91 2.69 13.74
C PRO A 88 -0.42 2.76 14.07
N ILE A 89 0.36 3.54 13.32
CA ILE A 89 1.81 3.68 13.54
C ILE A 89 2.09 4.41 14.85
N LEU A 90 1.38 5.51 15.11
CA LEU A 90 1.54 6.25 16.37
C LEU A 90 1.18 5.37 17.59
N LEU A 91 0.16 4.52 17.47
CA LEU A 91 -0.15 3.53 18.50
C LEU A 91 1.01 2.55 18.69
N ILE A 92 1.56 1.99 17.61
CA ILE A 92 2.72 1.08 17.69
C ILE A 92 3.89 1.75 18.42
N PHE A 93 4.28 2.97 18.02
CA PHE A 93 5.32 3.74 18.69
C PHE A 93 5.01 3.96 20.17
N GLY A 94 3.76 4.31 20.50
CA GLY A 94 3.31 4.51 21.87
C GLY A 94 3.39 3.23 22.71
N TYR A 95 2.94 2.09 22.19
CA TYR A 95 3.00 0.80 22.88
C TYR A 95 4.45 0.33 23.09
N ILE A 96 5.29 0.39 22.05
CA ILE A 96 6.70 -0.01 22.17
C ILE A 96 7.43 0.91 23.15
N GLY A 97 7.20 2.22 23.08
CA GLY A 97 7.76 3.20 24.01
C GLY A 97 7.32 2.94 25.45
N ALA A 98 6.02 2.71 25.67
CA ALA A 98 5.48 2.41 26.99
C ALA A 98 6.06 1.11 27.57
N ILE A 99 6.13 0.04 26.77
CA ILE A 99 6.74 -1.23 27.19
C ILE A 99 8.22 -1.03 27.54
N THR A 100 8.96 -0.29 26.71
CA THR A 100 10.38 0.01 26.95
C THR A 100 10.58 0.77 28.27
N LEU A 101 9.74 1.77 28.53
CA LEU A 101 9.78 2.54 29.77
C LEU A 101 9.39 1.70 30.98
N LEU A 102 8.39 0.82 30.86
CA LEU A 102 8.00 -0.10 31.93
C LEU A 102 9.13 -1.06 32.27
N ILE A 103 9.80 -1.64 31.27
CA ILE A 103 10.98 -2.49 31.48
C ILE A 103 12.07 -1.70 32.23
N GLN A 104 12.36 -0.48 31.81
CA GLN A 104 13.38 0.35 32.46
C GLN A 104 12.98 0.82 33.86
N SER A 105 11.69 0.98 34.14
CA SER A 105 11.22 1.35 35.48
C SER A 105 11.42 0.23 36.52
N MET A 106 11.61 -1.01 36.07
CA MET A 106 11.94 -2.15 36.93
C MET A 106 13.44 -2.25 37.24
N ASN A 107 14.29 -1.51 36.53
CA ASN A 107 15.73 -1.46 36.78
C ASN A 107 16.07 -0.47 37.89
N GLU A 108 17.16 -0.73 38.63
CA GLU A 108 17.63 0.16 39.71
C GLU A 108 18.00 1.56 39.22
N SER A 109 18.46 1.66 37.97
CA SER A 109 18.77 2.91 37.29
C SER A 109 18.33 2.85 35.84
N PHE A 110 17.97 4.01 35.28
CA PHE A 110 17.53 4.10 33.90
C PHE A 110 18.72 3.89 32.95
N ASN A 111 18.70 2.79 32.19
CA ASN A 111 19.75 2.50 31.20
C ASN A 111 19.29 2.86 29.79
N TYR A 112 19.80 3.98 29.26
CA TYR A 112 19.44 4.47 27.91
C TYR A 112 19.80 3.49 26.79
N MET A 113 20.93 2.78 26.90
CA MET A 113 21.39 1.84 25.88
C MET A 113 20.49 0.62 25.81
N GLU A 114 20.10 0.11 26.97
CA GLU A 114 19.14 -0.98 27.05
C GLU A 114 17.74 -0.52 26.60
N ALA A 115 17.34 0.71 26.90
CA ALA A 115 16.07 1.27 26.43
C ALA A 115 16.04 1.35 24.90
N MET A 116 17.11 1.86 24.27
CA MET A 116 17.24 1.90 22.81
C MET A 116 17.16 0.50 22.21
N ARG A 117 17.87 -0.47 22.79
CA ARG A 117 17.85 -1.87 22.34
C ARG A 117 16.45 -2.47 22.38
N HIS A 118 15.72 -2.33 23.49
CA HIS A 118 14.36 -2.86 23.64
C HIS A 118 13.37 -2.16 22.70
N PHE A 119 13.53 -0.84 22.52
CA PHE A 119 12.73 -0.09 21.57
C PHE A 119 12.94 -0.58 20.13
N MET A 120 14.21 -0.72 19.69
CA MET A 120 14.57 -1.25 18.38
C MET A 120 14.07 -2.69 18.19
N ALA A 121 14.18 -3.52 19.22
CA ALA A 121 13.68 -4.90 19.19
C ALA A 121 12.17 -4.94 18.92
N GLY A 122 11.39 -4.22 19.74
CA GLY A 122 9.93 -4.14 19.57
C GLY A 122 9.54 -3.59 18.20
N PHE A 123 10.30 -2.60 17.73
CA PHE A 123 10.08 -1.98 16.43
C PHE A 123 10.28 -2.98 15.27
N PHE A 124 11.42 -3.63 15.19
CA PHE A 124 11.70 -4.63 14.16
C PHE A 124 10.73 -5.82 14.20
N LEU A 125 10.39 -6.32 15.39
CA LEU A 125 9.46 -7.44 15.53
C LEU A 125 8.06 -7.09 15.01
N VAL A 126 7.55 -5.92 15.37
CA VAL A 126 6.20 -5.48 14.95
C VAL A 126 6.15 -5.19 13.45
N PHE A 127 7.15 -4.49 12.90
CA PHE A 127 7.16 -4.16 11.48
C PHE A 127 7.43 -5.39 10.60
N SER A 128 8.29 -6.31 11.04
CA SER A 128 8.47 -7.59 10.37
C SER A 128 7.17 -8.40 10.38
N PHE A 129 6.43 -8.45 11.50
CA PHE A 129 5.14 -9.11 11.58
C PHE A 129 4.15 -8.58 10.52
N PHE A 130 4.00 -7.25 10.39
CA PHE A 130 3.12 -6.68 9.36
C PHE A 130 3.56 -7.02 7.94
N LYS A 131 4.87 -7.09 7.68
CA LYS A 131 5.40 -7.53 6.38
C LYS A 131 5.07 -9.00 6.12
N LEU A 132 5.16 -9.85 7.14
CA LEU A 132 4.85 -11.28 7.03
C LEU A 132 3.37 -11.57 6.81
N LEU A 133 2.45 -10.73 7.31
CA LEU A 133 0.99 -10.87 7.07
C LEU A 133 0.63 -10.87 5.58
N ASN A 134 1.39 -10.11 4.77
CA ASN A 134 1.26 -10.13 3.31
C ASN A 134 2.64 -10.08 2.66
N LEU A 135 3.44 -11.14 2.83
CA LEU A 135 4.83 -11.16 2.39
C LEU A 135 4.99 -10.96 0.89
N LYS A 136 4.19 -11.67 0.07
CA LYS A 136 4.19 -11.49 -1.39
C LYS A 136 3.92 -10.03 -1.74
N GLY A 137 2.97 -9.45 -1.02
CA GLY A 137 2.57 -8.10 -1.26
C GLY A 137 3.55 -7.02 -0.89
N PHE A 138 4.16 -7.19 0.27
CA PHE A 138 5.30 -6.41 0.69
C PHE A 138 6.40 -6.50 -0.36
N ALA A 139 6.78 -7.72 -0.80
CA ALA A 139 7.87 -7.92 -1.73
C ALA A 139 7.63 -7.21 -3.09
N GLU A 140 6.43 -7.33 -3.66
CA GLU A 140 6.05 -6.65 -4.91
C GLU A 140 6.15 -5.12 -4.78
N SER A 141 5.74 -4.55 -3.65
CA SER A 141 5.89 -3.12 -3.38
C SER A 141 7.35 -2.71 -3.11
N TYR A 142 8.09 -3.51 -2.35
CA TYR A 142 9.46 -3.21 -1.90
C TYR A 142 10.46 -3.15 -3.07
N VAL A 143 10.34 -4.06 -4.05
CA VAL A 143 11.16 -4.08 -5.27
C VAL A 143 11.08 -2.78 -6.08
N MET A 144 9.97 -2.03 -5.96
CA MET A 144 9.76 -0.82 -6.75
C MET A 144 10.67 0.35 -6.33
N TYR A 145 11.08 0.40 -5.06
CA TYR A 145 11.82 1.53 -4.49
C TYR A 145 13.13 1.15 -3.79
N ASP A 146 13.30 -0.08 -3.27
CA ASP A 146 14.55 -0.46 -2.62
C ASP A 146 15.68 -0.71 -3.64
N VAL A 147 16.88 -0.22 -3.31
CA VAL A 147 18.04 -0.24 -4.21
C VAL A 147 18.51 -1.67 -4.48
N LEU A 148 18.48 -2.52 -3.45
CA LEU A 148 18.98 -3.89 -3.53
C LEU A 148 17.92 -4.84 -4.10
N ALA A 149 16.67 -4.71 -3.65
CA ALA A 149 15.53 -5.50 -4.13
C ALA A 149 15.24 -5.28 -5.62
N ARG A 150 15.48 -4.06 -6.14
CA ARG A 150 15.35 -3.79 -7.57
C ARG A 150 16.32 -4.62 -8.41
N LYS A 151 17.53 -4.91 -7.89
CA LYS A 151 18.53 -5.75 -8.58
C LYS A 151 18.33 -7.24 -8.31
N VAL A 152 17.93 -7.58 -7.08
CA VAL A 152 17.76 -8.96 -6.61
C VAL A 152 16.37 -9.09 -5.99
N PRO A 153 15.32 -9.44 -6.75
CA PRO A 153 13.95 -9.50 -6.22
C PRO A 153 13.75 -10.47 -5.03
N ALA A 154 14.57 -11.51 -4.96
CA ALA A 154 14.58 -12.43 -3.81
C ALA A 154 14.94 -11.73 -2.48
N TRP A 155 15.72 -10.64 -2.54
CA TRP A 155 16.05 -9.82 -1.37
C TRP A 155 14.79 -9.26 -0.71
N ALA A 156 13.75 -8.92 -1.48
CA ALA A 156 12.52 -8.37 -0.94
C ALA A 156 11.80 -9.36 0.00
N TYR A 157 11.83 -10.65 -0.31
CA TYR A 157 11.30 -11.68 0.57
C TYR A 157 12.19 -11.89 1.79
N LEU A 158 13.52 -11.93 1.58
CA LEU A 158 14.49 -12.14 2.63
C LEU A 158 14.49 -10.99 3.66
N TYR A 159 14.28 -9.76 3.22
CA TYR A 159 14.33 -8.57 4.05
C TYR A 159 13.36 -8.62 5.24
N ALA A 160 12.14 -9.14 5.06
CA ALA A 160 11.19 -9.30 6.16
C ALA A 160 11.75 -10.20 7.28
N PHE A 161 12.53 -11.23 6.91
CA PHE A 161 13.20 -12.12 7.86
C PHE A 161 14.48 -11.51 8.44
N VAL A 162 15.18 -10.64 7.70
CA VAL A 162 16.31 -9.87 8.22
C VAL A 162 15.84 -9.00 9.38
N GLU A 163 14.72 -8.28 9.22
CA GLU A 163 14.14 -7.49 10.32
C GLU A 163 13.69 -8.37 11.49
N LEU A 164 13.04 -9.51 11.24
CA LEU A 164 12.69 -10.45 12.30
C LEU A 164 13.94 -10.87 13.10
N GLY A 165 15.01 -11.24 12.39
CA GLY A 165 16.28 -11.63 12.97
C GLY A 165 16.91 -10.52 13.79
N LEU A 166 16.93 -9.28 13.28
CA LEU A 166 17.43 -8.11 14.00
C LEU A 166 16.59 -7.80 15.23
N GLY A 167 15.26 -7.93 15.15
CA GLY A 167 14.36 -7.75 16.29
C GLY A 167 14.63 -8.77 17.40
N VAL A 168 14.74 -10.05 17.05
CA VAL A 168 15.08 -11.11 18.01
C VAL A 168 16.48 -10.90 18.58
N ALA A 169 17.48 -10.60 17.75
CA ALA A 169 18.85 -10.38 18.19
C ALA A 169 18.98 -9.21 19.17
N ASN A 170 18.28 -8.10 18.93
CA ASN A 170 18.21 -6.99 19.87
C ASN A 170 17.50 -7.39 21.16
N LEU A 171 16.39 -8.14 21.09
CA LEU A 171 15.63 -8.56 22.26
C LEU A 171 16.46 -9.42 23.22
N ILE A 172 17.21 -10.40 22.69
CA ILE A 172 18.04 -11.31 23.49
C ILE A 172 19.46 -10.78 23.74
N ASN A 173 19.77 -9.56 23.28
CA ASN A 173 21.10 -8.95 23.36
C ASN A 173 22.21 -9.81 22.69
N PHE A 174 21.89 -10.45 21.56
CA PHE A 174 22.84 -11.25 20.81
C PHE A 174 23.90 -10.37 20.15
N ASN A 175 25.17 -10.53 20.56
CA ASN A 175 26.35 -9.81 20.05
C ASN A 175 26.03 -8.36 19.60
N PRO A 176 25.93 -7.41 20.55
CA PRO A 176 25.44 -6.05 20.25
C PRO A 176 26.26 -5.32 19.19
N LEU A 177 27.56 -5.60 19.09
CA LEU A 177 28.42 -4.99 18.08
C LEU A 177 27.99 -5.39 16.67
N VAL A 178 27.85 -6.70 16.44
CA VAL A 178 27.45 -7.23 15.13
C VAL A 178 26.01 -6.83 14.81
N THR A 179 25.10 -6.97 15.77
CA THR A 179 23.68 -6.64 15.57
C THR A 179 23.47 -5.17 15.23
N ASN A 180 24.13 -4.24 15.95
CA ASN A 180 24.03 -2.82 15.67
C ASN A 180 24.74 -2.44 14.35
N ALA A 181 25.89 -3.05 14.03
CA ALA A 181 26.58 -2.82 12.76
C ALA A 181 25.74 -3.26 11.55
N VAL A 182 25.14 -4.45 11.62
CA VAL A 182 24.25 -4.95 10.56
C VAL A 182 23.01 -4.06 10.47
N THR A 183 22.40 -3.68 11.60
CA THR A 183 21.26 -2.76 11.61
C THR A 183 21.61 -1.44 10.92
N PHE A 184 22.72 -0.82 11.30
CA PHE A 184 23.15 0.45 10.73
C PHE A 184 23.32 0.37 9.21
N VAL A 185 23.97 -0.69 8.71
CA VAL A 185 24.20 -0.89 7.27
C VAL A 185 22.89 -1.17 6.53
N VAL A 186 22.08 -2.11 7.00
CA VAL A 186 20.82 -2.51 6.34
C VAL A 186 19.85 -1.32 6.28
N MET A 187 19.68 -0.59 7.38
CA MET A 187 18.80 0.57 7.43
C MET A 187 19.32 1.72 6.56
N SER A 188 20.64 1.95 6.53
CA SER A 188 21.26 2.97 5.66
C SER A 188 21.08 2.67 4.18
N VAL A 189 21.08 1.39 3.78
CA VAL A 189 20.78 1.01 2.39
C VAL A 189 19.29 1.21 2.09
N SER A 190 18.40 0.80 3.00
CA SER A 190 16.94 0.95 2.86
C SER A 190 16.52 2.41 2.68
N ILE A 191 17.01 3.31 3.54
CA ILE A 191 16.62 4.72 3.53
C ILE A 191 17.00 5.41 2.22
N VAL A 192 18.11 5.02 1.58
CA VAL A 192 18.52 5.57 0.28
C VAL A 192 17.48 5.24 -0.80
N GLY A 193 16.93 4.02 -0.80
CA GLY A 193 15.87 3.62 -1.73
C GLY A 193 14.58 4.40 -1.51
N VAL A 194 14.18 4.56 -0.24
CA VAL A 194 12.98 5.32 0.13
C VAL A 194 13.12 6.80 -0.22
N LEU A 195 14.25 7.43 0.10
CA LEU A 195 14.55 8.83 -0.24
C LEU A 195 14.48 9.07 -1.75
N GLN A 196 15.10 8.21 -2.54
CA GLN A 196 15.05 8.29 -4.00
C GLN A 196 13.62 8.16 -4.53
N SER A 197 12.80 7.29 -3.94
CA SER A 197 11.41 7.09 -4.35
C SER A 197 10.54 8.32 -4.07
N VAL A 198 10.68 8.90 -2.88
CA VAL A 198 9.93 10.10 -2.44
C VAL A 198 10.32 11.32 -3.29
N MET A 199 11.61 11.49 -3.58
CA MET A 199 12.10 12.58 -4.43
C MET A 199 11.60 12.47 -5.87
N ASN A 200 11.39 11.26 -6.38
CA ASN A 200 11.01 11.03 -7.78
C ASN A 200 9.51 11.19 -8.08
N LYS A 201 8.66 11.52 -7.09
CA LYS A 201 7.19 11.74 -7.24
C LYS A 201 6.48 10.71 -8.11
N LYS A 202 6.99 9.48 -8.20
CA LYS A 202 6.38 8.42 -9.02
C LYS A 202 5.15 7.90 -8.28
N LYS A 203 3.97 8.37 -8.70
CA LYS A 203 2.69 7.79 -8.29
C LYS A 203 2.54 6.44 -8.97
N ILE A 204 2.80 5.36 -8.25
CA ILE A 204 2.42 4.02 -8.67
C ILE A 204 1.51 3.46 -7.59
N GLN A 205 0.23 3.30 -7.94
CA GLN A 205 -0.79 2.68 -7.10
C GLN A 205 -0.59 1.15 -7.11
N CYS A 206 -0.71 0.58 -5.92
CA CYS A 206 -0.16 -0.70 -5.46
C CYS A 206 -0.89 -1.96 -5.94
N ALA A 207 -0.24 -3.12 -5.78
CA ALA A 207 -0.90 -4.42 -5.81
C ALA A 207 -1.19 -5.03 -4.43
N CYS A 208 -0.50 -4.67 -3.31
CA CYS A 208 -0.66 -5.53 -2.13
C CYS A 208 -0.57 -4.98 -0.69
N LEU A 209 0.20 -3.94 -0.35
CA LEU A 209 0.12 -3.37 1.03
C LEU A 209 -0.80 -2.14 1.14
N GLY A 210 -1.53 -1.80 0.07
CA GLY A 210 -2.61 -0.81 0.10
C GLY A 210 -3.90 -1.35 0.74
N ALA A 211 -4.09 -2.67 0.76
CA ALA A 211 -5.38 -3.30 1.07
C ALA A 211 -5.75 -3.32 2.56
N VAL A 212 -4.80 -3.14 3.49
CA VAL A 212 -5.09 -3.18 4.95
C VAL A 212 -4.99 -1.80 5.60
N PHE A 213 -4.08 -0.91 5.17
CA PHE A 213 -3.89 0.40 5.81
C PHE A 213 -3.73 1.62 4.89
N ASN A 214 -3.68 1.46 3.56
CA ASN A 214 -3.67 2.57 2.58
C ASN A 214 -2.73 3.76 2.94
N LEU A 215 -1.56 3.45 3.52
CA LEU A 215 -0.58 4.44 3.92
C LEU A 215 0.30 4.80 2.71
N PRO A 216 0.39 6.08 2.31
CA PRO A 216 1.44 6.49 1.39
C PRO A 216 2.78 6.25 2.09
N MET A 217 3.50 5.22 1.66
CA MET A 217 4.89 4.97 2.03
C MET A 217 5.73 6.17 1.58
N SER A 218 5.82 7.21 2.41
CA SER A 218 6.37 8.49 1.94
C SER A 218 7.06 9.38 2.97
N THR A 219 6.70 9.44 4.24
CA THR A 219 7.44 10.29 5.19
C THR A 219 7.72 9.58 6.50
N VAL A 220 6.81 8.72 6.94
CA VAL A 220 6.98 7.99 8.18
C VAL A 220 8.08 6.96 8.09
N THR A 221 8.20 6.22 6.97
CA THR A 221 9.29 5.25 6.76
C THR A 221 10.67 5.91 6.79
N ILE A 222 10.80 7.14 6.28
CA ILE A 222 12.06 7.90 6.36
C ILE A 222 12.42 8.20 7.81
N ILE A 223 11.44 8.62 8.62
CA ILE A 223 11.63 8.93 10.04
C ILE A 223 12.01 7.65 10.81
N GLU A 224 11.32 6.55 10.52
CA GLU A 224 11.57 5.22 11.06
C GLU A 224 13.00 4.75 10.78
N ASP A 225 13.41 4.70 9.50
CA ASP A 225 14.75 4.24 9.12
C ASP A 225 15.83 5.16 9.72
N ALA A 226 15.62 6.48 9.68
CA ALA A 226 16.54 7.45 10.26
C ALA A 226 16.69 7.26 11.78
N LEU A 227 15.60 6.97 12.48
CA LEU A 227 15.62 6.69 13.92
C LEU A 227 16.44 5.43 14.22
N MET A 228 16.23 4.35 13.45
CA MET A 228 16.97 3.10 13.64
C MET A 228 18.46 3.25 13.32
N ILE A 229 18.81 4.03 12.28
CA ILE A 229 20.20 4.38 11.96
C ILE A 229 20.83 5.18 13.11
N ALA A 230 20.13 6.19 13.64
CA ALA A 230 20.62 7.01 14.73
C ALA A 230 20.84 6.20 16.00
N MET A 231 19.86 5.38 16.41
CA MET A 231 19.97 4.53 17.60
C MET A 231 21.11 3.51 17.47
N SER A 232 21.16 2.77 16.35
CA SER A 232 22.25 1.81 16.13
C SER A 232 23.63 2.48 16.06
N GLY A 233 23.74 3.65 15.43
CA GLY A 233 24.97 4.44 15.37
C GLY A 233 25.42 4.94 16.75
N VAL A 234 24.51 5.50 17.55
CA VAL A 234 24.80 5.91 18.94
C VAL A 234 25.26 4.71 19.76
N MET A 235 24.57 3.58 19.62
CA MET A 235 24.94 2.37 20.34
C MET A 235 26.33 1.87 19.94
N LEU A 236 26.69 1.92 18.66
CA LEU A 236 28.04 1.57 18.20
C LEU A 236 29.11 2.51 18.75
N ILE A 237 28.86 3.83 18.74
CA ILE A 237 29.83 4.83 19.23
C ILE A 237 30.07 4.66 20.73
N GLN A 238 29.02 4.40 21.52
CA GLN A 238 29.15 4.23 22.96
C GLN A 238 29.76 2.87 23.38
N MET A 239 29.97 1.95 22.43
CA MET A 239 30.63 0.67 22.70
C MET A 239 32.18 0.75 22.60
N PHE A 240 32.72 1.86 22.10
CA PHE A 240 34.15 2.14 21.97
C PHE A 240 34.56 3.33 22.84
#